data_AF-A0A165GSV4-F1
#
_entry.id   AF-A0A165GSV4-F1
#
_cell.length_a   1.000
_cell.length_b   1.000
_cell.length_c   1.000
_cell.angle_alpha   90.00
_cell.angle_beta   90.00
_cell.angle_gamma   90.00
#
_symmetry.space_group_name_H-M   'P 1'
#
loop_
_entity.id
_entity.type
_entity.pdbx_description
1 polymer ?
#
loop_
_entity_poly.entity_id
_entity_poly.type
_entity_poly.pdbx_seq_one_letter_code
_entity_poly.pdbx_strand_id
1 'polypeptide(L)'
;MGKNIVDITLYKPKALMNISGKPVAEALHTLSISPSETIVIHDYLDHRPMSVSPKSGGSAGGHNGIRSIIAALGNNMDFYRLRIGIGRDDTDPADYVLSPLSTAELEFWGPDGQGIDLVWKEVTKICAGLR
;
A
#
# COMPACT_ATOMS: atom_id res chain seq x y z
N MET A 1 -11.87 28.54 -0.51
CA MET A 1 -10.88 27.57 0.03
C MET A 1 -10.02 27.12 -1.14
N GLY A 2 -8.71 27.36 -1.07
CA GLY A 2 -7.78 27.17 -2.19
C GLY A 2 -7.72 25.70 -2.65
N LYS A 3 -7.60 25.48 -3.95
CA LYS A 3 -7.28 24.16 -4.51
C LYS A 3 -5.86 23.81 -4.06
N ASN A 4 -5.71 22.86 -3.14
CA ASN A 4 -4.41 22.24 -2.88
C ASN A 4 -4.15 21.28 -4.04
N ILE A 5 -3.31 21.70 -4.98
CA ILE A 5 -2.82 20.86 -6.06
C ILE A 5 -1.61 20.12 -5.51
N VAL A 6 -1.63 18.79 -5.58
CA VAL A 6 -0.54 17.92 -5.14
C VAL A 6 -0.17 17.04 -6.32
N ASP A 7 1.12 16.97 -6.62
CA ASP A 7 1.65 16.06 -7.63
C ASP A 7 1.81 14.67 -7.05
N ILE A 8 1.29 13.66 -7.74
CA ILE A 8 1.34 12.26 -7.29
C ILE A 8 2.14 11.44 -8.30
N THR A 9 3.16 10.73 -7.81
CA THR A 9 3.89 9.73 -8.59
C THR A 9 3.42 8.33 -8.18
N LEU A 10 2.97 7.54 -9.16
CA LEU A 10 2.62 6.13 -8.94
C LEU A 10 3.83 5.24 -9.29
N TYR A 11 4.16 4.32 -8.39
CA TYR A 11 5.28 3.41 -8.57
C TYR A 11 4.89 1.97 -8.20
N LYS A 12 5.16 1.03 -9.11
CA LYS A 12 5.00 -0.41 -8.88
C LYS A 12 6.36 -1.09 -9.09
N PRO A 13 7.01 -1.61 -8.04
CA PRO A 13 8.24 -2.39 -8.18
C PRO A 13 8.02 -3.60 -9.08
N LYS A 14 8.99 -3.92 -9.95
CA LYS A 14 9.02 -5.17 -10.72
C LYS A 14 9.71 -6.33 -9.98
N ALA A 15 10.21 -6.07 -8.77
CA ALA A 15 10.92 -7.05 -7.97
C ALA A 15 9.96 -8.02 -7.26
N LEU A 16 10.49 -9.15 -6.78
CA LEU A 16 9.73 -10.07 -5.92
C LEU A 16 9.39 -9.39 -4.59
N MET A 17 8.27 -9.81 -3.99
CA MET A 17 7.71 -9.15 -2.81
C MET A 17 8.68 -9.04 -1.64
N ASN A 18 9.51 -10.06 -1.40
CA ASN A 18 10.50 -10.07 -0.31
C ASN A 18 11.69 -9.12 -0.53
N ILE A 19 11.87 -8.60 -1.74
CA ILE A 19 12.95 -7.69 -2.12
C ILE A 19 12.44 -6.35 -2.69
N SER A 20 11.19 -5.99 -2.37
CA SER A 20 10.58 -4.71 -2.78
C SER A 20 11.27 -3.48 -2.19
N GLY A 21 12.04 -3.60 -1.11
CA GLY A 21 12.60 -2.45 -0.41
C GLY A 21 13.65 -1.67 -1.19
N LYS A 22 14.63 -2.37 -1.78
CA LYS A 22 15.70 -1.73 -2.57
C LYS A 22 15.16 -0.85 -3.71
N PRO A 23 14.28 -1.34 -4.60
CA PRO A 23 13.77 -0.51 -5.69
C PRO A 23 12.89 0.66 -5.19
N VAL A 24 12.17 0.49 -4.07
CA VAL A 24 11.42 1.60 -3.46
C VAL A 24 12.37 2.67 -2.93
N ALA A 25 13.40 2.30 -2.16
CA ALA A 25 14.38 3.25 -1.63
C ALA A 25 15.11 4.01 -2.74
N GLU A 26 15.48 3.33 -3.84
CA GLU A 26 16.11 3.95 -5.01
C GLU A 26 15.16 4.92 -5.74
N ALA A 27 13.88 4.58 -5.84
CA ALA A 27 12.87 5.47 -6.42
C ALA A 27 12.68 6.74 -5.57
N LEU A 28 12.53 6.59 -4.25
CA LEU A 28 12.41 7.73 -3.32
C LEU A 28 13.64 8.64 -3.37
N HIS A 29 14.84 8.06 -3.40
CA HIS A 29 16.09 8.81 -3.53
C HIS A 29 16.15 9.59 -4.84
N THR A 30 15.89 8.92 -5.98
CA THR A 30 15.93 9.54 -7.31
C THR A 30 14.91 10.67 -7.44
N LEU A 31 13.73 10.52 -6.84
CA LEU A 31 12.65 11.51 -6.87
C LEU A 31 12.78 12.57 -5.78
N SER A 32 13.77 12.48 -4.88
CA SER A 32 13.92 13.35 -3.71
C SER A 32 12.67 13.39 -2.82
N ILE A 33 12.00 12.24 -2.66
CA ILE A 33 10.80 12.08 -1.84
C ILE A 33 11.18 11.47 -0.50
N SER A 34 10.69 12.05 0.61
CA SER A 34 10.90 11.49 1.94
C SER A 34 9.97 10.30 2.23
N PRO A 35 10.34 9.38 3.13
CA PRO A 35 9.42 8.34 3.61
C PRO A 35 8.08 8.92 4.11
N SER A 36 8.11 10.06 4.81
CA SER A 36 6.91 10.70 5.37
C SER A 36 5.90 11.15 4.31
N GLU A 37 6.37 11.40 3.09
CA GLU A 37 5.55 11.75 1.91
C GLU A 37 5.12 10.52 1.10
N THR A 38 5.45 9.32 1.56
CA THR A 38 5.20 8.07 0.85
C THR A 38 3.97 7.35 1.38
N ILE A 39 3.13 6.86 0.47
CA ILE A 39 2.01 5.95 0.76
C ILE A 39 2.31 4.60 0.12
N VAL A 40 2.36 3.53 0.92
CA VAL A 40 2.49 2.15 0.44
C VAL A 40 1.14 1.46 0.48
N ILE A 41 0.63 1.05 -0.68
CA ILE A 41 -0.60 0.26 -0.80
C ILE A 41 -0.23 -1.22 -0.79
N HIS A 42 -0.82 -2.01 0.10
CA HIS A 42 -0.52 -3.44 0.22
C HIS A 42 -1.71 -4.24 0.76
N ASP A 43 -1.72 -5.54 0.49
CA ASP A 43 -2.72 -6.47 1.02
C ASP A 43 -2.59 -6.67 2.54
N TYR A 44 -3.71 -7.00 3.19
CA TYR A 44 -3.78 -7.18 4.62
C TYR A 44 -4.81 -8.25 5.00
N LEU A 45 -4.30 -9.38 5.50
CA LEU A 45 -5.07 -10.58 5.80
C LEU A 45 -6.14 -10.37 6.89
N ASP A 46 -5.86 -9.56 7.90
CA ASP A 46 -6.78 -9.41 9.05
C ASP A 46 -7.95 -8.45 8.77
N HIS A 47 -8.07 -7.93 7.54
CA HIS A 47 -9.19 -7.07 7.16
C HIS A 47 -10.07 -7.77 6.14
N ARG A 48 -11.37 -7.51 6.23
CA ARG A 48 -12.36 -8.12 5.32
C ARG A 48 -12.03 -7.77 3.86
N PRO A 49 -12.30 -8.67 2.89
CA PRO A 49 -12.20 -8.37 1.48
C PRO A 49 -12.89 -7.05 1.12
N MET A 50 -12.37 -6.35 0.11
CA MET A 50 -12.94 -5.09 -0.40
C MET A 50 -12.96 -3.93 0.60
N SER A 51 -12.05 -3.93 1.59
CA SER A 51 -11.89 -2.84 2.55
C SER A 51 -10.56 -2.09 2.37
N VAL A 52 -10.54 -0.81 2.75
CA VAL A 52 -9.35 0.03 2.76
C VAL A 52 -9.17 0.61 4.16
N SER A 53 -7.99 0.45 4.74
CA SER A 53 -7.67 1.00 6.06
C SER A 53 -6.33 1.75 6.05
N PRO A 54 -6.33 3.08 6.25
CA PRO A 54 -5.09 3.84 6.37
C PRO A 54 -4.39 3.54 7.70
N LYS A 55 -3.06 3.59 7.68
CA LYS A 55 -2.20 3.45 8.86
C LYS A 55 -0.92 4.27 8.68
N SER A 56 -0.54 5.07 9.68
CA SER A 56 0.80 5.67 9.73
C SER A 56 1.73 4.75 10.52
N GLY A 57 2.89 4.44 9.93
CA GLY A 57 3.98 3.67 10.51
C GLY A 57 3.62 2.39 11.27
N GLY A 58 4.52 1.92 12.11
CA GLY A 58 4.43 0.63 12.81
C GLY A 58 4.95 -0.55 11.99
N SER A 59 4.96 -1.74 12.62
CA SER A 59 5.63 -2.93 12.10
C SER A 59 5.03 -3.47 10.80
N ALA A 60 5.76 -4.42 10.18
CA ALA A 60 5.37 -5.09 8.95
C ALA A 60 4.18 -6.04 9.10
N GLY A 61 3.81 -6.45 10.32
CA GLY A 61 2.68 -7.36 10.54
C GLY A 61 2.77 -8.68 9.75
N GLY A 62 3.99 -9.23 9.59
CA GLY A 62 4.23 -10.44 8.79
C GLY A 62 4.40 -10.20 7.28
N HIS A 63 4.02 -9.04 6.75
CA HIS A 63 4.08 -8.77 5.31
C HIS A 63 5.52 -8.58 4.81
N ASN A 64 5.96 -9.46 3.89
CA ASN A 64 7.34 -9.52 3.39
C ASN A 64 7.78 -8.24 2.66
N GLY A 65 6.89 -7.64 1.85
CA GLY A 65 7.17 -6.36 1.17
C GLY A 65 7.39 -5.19 2.10
N ILE A 66 6.47 -4.97 3.06
CA ILE A 66 6.63 -3.93 4.08
C ILE A 66 7.89 -4.16 4.92
N ARG A 67 8.21 -5.41 5.30
CA ARG A 67 9.47 -5.71 5.99
C ARG A 67 10.69 -5.32 5.16
N SER A 68 10.66 -5.62 3.86
CA SER A 68 11.72 -5.25 2.92
C SER A 68 11.90 -3.73 2.82
N ILE A 69 10.79 -2.99 2.68
CA ILE A 69 10.79 -1.52 2.61
C ILE A 69 11.35 -0.90 3.89
N ILE A 70 10.86 -1.32 5.06
CA ILE A 70 11.35 -0.82 6.36
C ILE A 70 12.86 -1.02 6.48
N ALA A 71 13.37 -2.20 6.12
CA ALA A 71 14.79 -2.50 6.18
C ALA A 71 15.60 -1.61 5.21
N ALA A 72 15.13 -1.43 3.97
CA ALA A 72 15.80 -0.61 2.96
C ALA A 72 15.80 0.89 3.30
N LEU A 73 14.83 1.35 4.08
CA LEU A 73 14.74 2.73 4.58
C LEU A 73 15.43 2.90 5.94
N GLY A 74 16.35 2.01 6.32
CA GLY A 74 17.13 2.14 7.56
C GLY A 74 16.31 1.93 8.83
N ASN A 75 15.34 1.02 8.80
CA ASN A 75 14.33 0.81 9.84
C ASN A 75 13.39 2.00 10.06
N ASN A 76 13.38 2.97 9.12
CA ASN A 76 12.40 4.04 9.14
C ASN A 76 11.02 3.51 8.78
N MET A 77 10.06 3.69 9.68
CA MET A 77 8.66 3.32 9.50
C MET A 77 7.77 4.55 9.27
N ASP A 78 8.35 5.74 9.13
CA ASP A 78 7.64 6.99 8.92
C ASP A 78 7.14 7.09 7.48
N PHE A 79 6.19 6.23 7.12
CA PHE A 79 5.46 6.27 5.86
C PHE A 79 4.03 5.80 6.10
N TYR A 80 3.11 6.28 5.27
CA TYR A 80 1.72 5.87 5.31
C TYR A 80 1.54 4.52 4.61
N ARG A 81 0.54 3.77 5.06
CA ARG A 81 0.11 2.52 4.47
C ARG A 81 -1.38 2.55 4.21
N LEU A 82 -1.79 2.17 3.00
CA LEU A 82 -3.17 1.82 2.70
C LEU A 82 -3.27 0.30 2.68
N ARG A 83 -3.86 -0.25 3.73
CA ARG A 83 -4.07 -1.69 3.88
C ARG A 83 -5.33 -2.07 3.13
N ILE A 84 -5.17 -2.89 2.10
CA ILE A 84 -6.25 -3.46 1.31
C ILE A 84 -6.65 -4.78 1.94
N GLY A 85 -7.86 -4.86 2.49
CA GLY A 85 -8.34 -6.08 3.12
C GLY A 85 -8.57 -7.16 2.06
N ILE A 86 -7.92 -8.30 2.28
CA ILE A 86 -8.06 -9.50 1.43
C ILE A 86 -8.73 -10.65 2.18
N GLY A 87 -8.90 -10.54 3.50
CA GLY A 87 -9.38 -11.63 4.33
C GLY A 87 -8.35 -12.74 4.50
N ARG A 88 -8.80 -13.85 5.05
CA ARG A 88 -8.05 -15.09 5.25
C ARG A 88 -9.04 -16.22 5.45
N ASP A 89 -8.63 -17.43 5.11
CA ASP A 89 -9.30 -18.67 5.46
C ASP A 89 -8.32 -19.62 6.18
N ASP A 90 -8.61 -20.92 6.18
CA ASP A 90 -7.77 -21.95 6.81
C ASP A 90 -6.55 -22.36 5.95
N THR A 91 -6.38 -21.76 4.77
CA THR A 91 -5.23 -21.98 3.89
C THR A 91 -3.96 -21.37 4.49
N ASP A 92 -2.79 -21.93 4.17
CA ASP A 92 -1.52 -21.30 4.51
C ASP A 92 -1.49 -19.86 3.96
N PRO A 93 -1.10 -18.85 4.75
CA PRO A 93 -1.09 -17.46 4.30
C PRO A 93 -0.27 -17.22 3.04
N ALA A 94 0.83 -17.94 2.81
CA ALA A 94 1.66 -17.77 1.63
C ALA A 94 0.94 -18.27 0.37
N ASP A 95 0.17 -19.35 0.48
CA ASP A 95 -0.64 -19.86 -0.62
C ASP A 95 -1.88 -18.97 -0.86
N TYR A 96 -2.52 -18.49 0.21
CA TYR A 96 -3.70 -17.63 0.12
C TYR A 96 -3.43 -16.33 -0.66
N VAL A 97 -2.33 -15.62 -0.35
CA VAL A 97 -1.98 -14.35 -1.02
C VAL A 97 -1.57 -14.50 -2.48
N LEU A 98 -1.27 -15.73 -2.91
CA LEU A 98 -0.94 -16.06 -4.30
C LEU A 98 -2.15 -16.58 -5.08
N SER A 99 -3.28 -16.80 -4.41
CA SER A 99 -4.52 -17.25 -5.04
C SER A 99 -5.16 -16.15 -5.90
N PRO A 100 -5.92 -16.52 -6.94
CA PRO A 100 -6.62 -15.55 -7.77
C PRO A 100 -7.77 -14.88 -7.00
N LEU A 101 -8.02 -13.61 -7.31
CA LEU A 101 -9.19 -12.89 -6.82
C LEU A 101 -10.48 -13.51 -7.35
N SER A 102 -11.54 -13.42 -6.54
CA SER A 102 -12.90 -13.77 -6.99
C SER A 102 -13.42 -12.80 -8.05
N THR A 103 -14.46 -13.19 -8.80
CA THR A 103 -15.12 -12.29 -9.76
C THR A 103 -15.61 -11.01 -9.11
N ALA A 104 -16.19 -11.10 -7.90
CA ALA A 104 -16.68 -9.93 -7.17
C ALA A 104 -15.55 -8.97 -6.79
N GLU A 105 -14.38 -9.49 -6.40
CA GLU A 105 -13.21 -8.68 -6.11
C GLU A 105 -12.61 -8.05 -7.38
N LEU A 106 -12.58 -8.79 -8.49
CA LEU A 106 -12.12 -8.26 -9.78
C LEU A 106 -13.03 -7.12 -10.27
N GLU A 107 -14.35 -7.26 -10.12
CA GLU A 107 -15.31 -6.19 -10.42
C GLU A 107 -15.13 -4.99 -9.48
N PHE A 108 -14.94 -5.25 -8.19
CA PHE A 108 -14.80 -4.19 -7.18
C PHE A 108 -13.51 -3.37 -7.32
N TRP A 109 -12.38 -4.03 -7.64
CA TRP A 109 -11.07 -3.38 -7.82
C TRP A 109 -10.75 -3.02 -9.27
N GLY A 110 -11.65 -3.33 -10.20
CA GLY A 110 -11.51 -3.01 -11.61
C GLY A 110 -11.52 -1.50 -11.88
N PRO A 111 -11.21 -1.07 -13.13
CA PRO A 111 -11.12 0.35 -13.50
C PRO A 111 -12.37 1.18 -13.16
N ASP A 112 -13.55 0.56 -13.26
CA ASP A 112 -14.85 1.18 -12.98
C ASP A 112 -15.43 0.74 -11.61
N GLY A 113 -14.62 0.05 -10.81
CA GLY A 113 -15.02 -0.52 -9.53
C GLY A 113 -14.95 0.48 -8.38
N GLN A 114 -15.87 0.35 -7.42
CA GLN A 114 -15.96 1.23 -6.24
C GLN A 114 -14.69 1.21 -5.37
N GLY A 115 -13.85 0.17 -5.46
CA GLY A 115 -12.61 0.07 -4.72
C GLY A 115 -11.61 1.18 -5.06
N ILE A 116 -11.59 1.64 -6.32
CA ILE A 116 -10.73 2.74 -6.76
C ILE A 116 -11.11 4.06 -6.08
N ASP A 117 -12.41 4.33 -5.95
CA ASP A 117 -12.92 5.51 -5.24
C ASP A 117 -12.57 5.49 -3.75
N LEU A 118 -12.63 4.32 -3.11
CA LEU A 118 -12.22 4.16 -1.71
C LEU A 118 -10.73 4.46 -1.51
N VAL A 119 -9.87 3.97 -2.40
CA VAL A 119 -8.44 4.26 -2.35
C VAL A 119 -8.20 5.75 -2.52
N TRP A 120 -8.80 6.39 -3.52
CA TRP A 120 -8.62 7.83 -3.77
C TRP A 120 -9.14 8.70 -2.62
N LYS A 121 -10.24 8.30 -1.99
CA LYS A 121 -10.76 8.98 -0.80
C LYS A 121 -9.73 8.99 0.33
N GLU A 122 -9.06 7.87 0.59
CA GLU A 122 -8.04 7.81 1.64
C GLU A 122 -6.74 8.50 1.25
N VAL A 123 -6.28 8.38 0.00
CA VAL A 123 -5.13 9.16 -0.52
C VAL A 123 -5.36 10.66 -0.34
N THR A 124 -6.54 11.15 -0.73
CA THR A 124 -6.88 12.58 -0.62
C THR A 124 -6.86 13.06 0.82
N LYS A 125 -7.38 12.28 1.77
CA LYS A 125 -7.34 12.60 3.20
C LYS A 125 -5.91 12.65 3.73
N ILE A 126 -5.06 11.68 3.35
CA ILE A 126 -3.66 11.65 3.76
C ILE A 126 -2.94 12.89 3.21
N CYS A 127 -3.05 13.18 1.92
CA CYS A 127 -2.42 14.35 1.30
C CYS A 127 -2.91 15.68 1.90
N ALA A 128 -4.17 15.77 2.34
CA ALA A 128 -4.67 16.96 3.03
C ALA A 128 -4.10 17.14 4.45
N GLY A 129 -3.62 16.05 5.07
CA GLY A 129 -3.06 16.01 6.42
C GLY A 129 -1.53 16.06 6.50
N LEU A 130 -0.83 15.74 5.41
CA LEU A 130 0.61 15.97 5.26
C LEU A 130 0.85 17.49 5.25
N ARG A 131 1.35 18.03 6.37
CA ARG A 131 1.77 19.42 6.53
C ARG A 131 3.20 19.47 7.02
#